data_AF-A0AAV1M9L7-F1
#
_entry.id   AF-A0AAV1M9L7-F1
#
_cell.length_a   1.000
_cell.length_b   1.000
_cell.length_c   1.000
_cell.angle_alpha   90.00
_cell.angle_beta   90.00
_cell.angle_gamma   90.00
#
_symmetry.space_group_name_H-M   'P 1'
#
loop_
_entity.id
_entity.type
_entity.pdbx_description
1 polymer ?
#
loop_
_entity_poly.entity_id
_entity_poly.type
_entity_poly.pdbx_seq_one_letter_code
_entity_poly.pdbx_strand_id
1 'polypeptide(L)'
;MYEFNYRDQYTIAELVPDHVLENIFSYLSLRDLRNCSLVCKTWFRILSDENNDVWRFHCYKKLAEEVMKSDLLTSVPSYKSKLRAFFHAWSPRDCSRNIYIKPNGFTLHRNPVAQSTDACRAKFGFYRGRHAWEVIWEGPLGTVAVVGISTRDAPLQCQGYVGLLGSDEQSWGWNLVDNHLLHNGQIQGHYPLLNNCPKYQVGERIRVILDCENRTLSFERSYEFLGVAFRGLPRRRLYPTVSAVYGNTEVSMVYLGPPVDG
;
A
#
# COMPACT_ATOMS: atom_id res chain seq x y z
N MET A 1 -51.08 -27.24 -26.16
CA MET A 1 -50.72 -26.85 -24.78
C MET A 1 -49.27 -27.23 -24.58
N TYR A 2 -48.37 -26.26 -24.69
CA TYR A 2 -46.97 -26.45 -24.34
C TYR A 2 -46.87 -26.35 -22.81
N GLU A 3 -46.53 -27.45 -22.15
CA GLU A 3 -46.22 -27.46 -20.73
C GLU A 3 -44.97 -26.62 -20.49
N PHE A 4 -45.16 -25.40 -19.97
CA PHE A 4 -44.08 -24.64 -19.35
C PHE A 4 -43.67 -25.38 -18.08
N ASN A 5 -42.54 -26.08 -18.17
CA ASN A 5 -41.95 -26.81 -17.06
C ASN A 5 -41.38 -25.78 -16.05
N TYR A 6 -42.09 -25.59 -14.94
CA TYR A 6 -41.79 -24.60 -13.89
C TYR A 6 -40.51 -24.91 -13.06
N ARG A 7 -39.65 -25.84 -13.50
CA ARG A 7 -38.46 -26.26 -12.74
C ARG A 7 -37.18 -25.45 -13.03
N ASP A 8 -37.17 -24.59 -14.05
CA ASP A 8 -35.99 -23.80 -14.46
C ASP A 8 -36.14 -22.29 -14.17
N GLN A 9 -36.62 -21.91 -12.98
CA GLN A 9 -36.83 -20.48 -12.65
C GLN A 9 -35.61 -19.74 -12.08
N TYR A 10 -34.38 -20.27 -12.21
CA TYR A 10 -33.16 -19.60 -11.72
C TYR A 10 -32.08 -19.33 -12.79
N THR A 11 -32.37 -19.51 -14.07
CA THR A 11 -31.37 -19.58 -15.15
C THR A 11 -31.13 -18.29 -15.94
N ILE A 12 -31.66 -17.11 -15.54
CA ILE A 12 -31.41 -15.88 -16.35
C ILE A 12 -29.91 -15.51 -16.36
N ALA A 13 -29.23 -15.61 -15.22
CA ALA A 13 -27.81 -15.26 -15.14
C ALA A 13 -26.88 -16.29 -15.82
N GLU A 14 -27.35 -17.52 -16.05
CA GLU A 14 -26.58 -18.57 -16.75
C GLU A 14 -26.78 -18.52 -18.28
N LEU A 15 -27.78 -17.78 -18.78
CA LEU A 15 -28.08 -17.65 -20.20
C LEU A 15 -27.38 -16.46 -20.87
N VAL A 16 -26.93 -15.46 -20.09
CA VAL A 16 -26.23 -14.30 -20.64
C VAL A 16 -24.73 -14.62 -20.79
N PRO A 17 -24.14 -14.47 -21.99
CA PRO A 17 -22.72 -14.70 -22.19
C PRO A 17 -21.84 -13.81 -21.30
N ASP A 18 -20.73 -14.36 -20.80
CA ASP A 18 -19.80 -13.67 -19.89
C ASP A 18 -19.37 -12.29 -20.41
N HIS A 19 -19.02 -12.16 -21.70
CA HIS A 19 -18.58 -10.90 -22.29
C HIS A 19 -19.64 -9.79 -22.25
N VAL A 20 -20.94 -10.13 -22.28
CA VAL A 20 -22.03 -9.16 -22.14
C VAL A 20 -22.11 -8.67 -20.70
N LEU A 21 -21.99 -9.59 -19.73
CA LEU A 21 -21.96 -9.25 -18.31
C LEU A 21 -20.73 -8.40 -17.95
N GLU A 22 -19.56 -8.74 -18.48
CA GLU A 22 -18.33 -7.95 -18.28
C GLU A 22 -18.46 -6.54 -18.84
N ASN A 23 -19.03 -6.39 -20.04
CA ASN A 23 -19.29 -5.07 -20.61
C ASN A 23 -20.24 -4.26 -19.71
N ILE A 24 -21.35 -4.84 -19.24
CA ILE A 24 -22.27 -4.17 -18.31
C ILE A 24 -21.57 -3.78 -17.02
N PHE A 25 -20.84 -4.72 -16.40
CA PHE A 25 -20.14 -4.51 -15.15
C PHE A 25 -19.04 -3.45 -15.26
N SER A 26 -18.40 -3.28 -16.41
CA SER A 26 -17.36 -2.26 -16.62
C SER A 26 -17.85 -0.81 -16.40
N TYR A 27 -19.16 -0.57 -16.50
CA TYR A 27 -19.78 0.74 -16.24
C TYR A 27 -20.21 0.95 -14.78
N LEU A 28 -20.16 -0.10 -13.94
CA LEU A 28 -20.57 -0.03 -12.55
C LEU A 28 -19.47 0.57 -11.66
N SER A 29 -19.86 1.12 -10.51
CA SER A 29 -18.87 1.56 -9.52
C SER A 29 -18.23 0.35 -8.83
N LEU A 30 -17.04 0.51 -8.25
CA LEU A 30 -16.40 -0.57 -7.47
C LEU A 30 -17.27 -1.05 -6.29
N ARG A 31 -18.11 -0.15 -5.74
CA ARG A 31 -19.07 -0.50 -4.71
C ARG A 31 -20.16 -1.41 -5.26
N ASP A 32 -20.68 -1.09 -6.44
CA ASP A 32 -21.75 -1.87 -7.07
C ASP A 32 -21.21 -3.22 -7.55
N LEU A 33 -20.00 -3.28 -8.10
CA LEU A 33 -19.33 -4.54 -8.43
C LEU A 33 -19.24 -5.48 -7.24
N ARG A 34 -18.89 -4.96 -6.06
CA ARG A 34 -18.90 -5.76 -4.83
C ARG A 34 -20.29 -6.29 -4.52
N ASN A 35 -21.34 -5.49 -4.67
CA ASN A 35 -22.71 -5.94 -4.44
C ASN A 35 -23.12 -7.00 -5.48
N CYS A 36 -22.80 -6.79 -6.75
CA CYS A 36 -23.05 -7.74 -7.84
C CYS A 36 -22.39 -9.11 -7.58
N SER A 37 -21.16 -9.13 -7.03
CA SER A 37 -20.49 -10.39 -6.70
C SER A 37 -21.22 -11.24 -5.64
N LEU A 38 -22.17 -10.67 -4.90
CA LEU A 38 -22.96 -11.37 -3.89
C LEU A 38 -24.32 -11.89 -4.41
N VAL A 39 -24.70 -11.54 -5.64
CA VAL A 39 -26.04 -11.81 -6.18
C VAL A 39 -26.21 -13.27 -6.58
N CYS A 40 -25.26 -13.83 -7.36
CA CYS A 40 -25.30 -15.22 -7.80
C CYS A 40 -23.91 -15.78 -8.10
N LYS A 41 -23.81 -17.11 -8.24
CA LYS A 41 -22.55 -17.81 -8.50
C LYS A 41 -21.87 -17.38 -9.80
N THR A 42 -22.65 -17.14 -10.86
CA THR A 42 -22.11 -16.71 -12.16
C THR A 42 -21.44 -15.34 -12.08
N TRP A 43 -22.10 -14.37 -11.46
CA TRP A 43 -21.55 -13.02 -11.29
C TRP A 43 -20.36 -13.02 -10.34
N PHE A 44 -20.43 -13.82 -9.26
CA PHE A 44 -19.29 -14.04 -8.39
C PHE A 44 -18.10 -14.60 -9.16
N ARG A 45 -18.28 -15.64 -10.00
CA ARG A 45 -17.22 -16.23 -10.81
C ARG A 45 -16.57 -15.19 -11.72
N ILE A 46 -17.36 -14.45 -12.49
CA ILE A 46 -16.86 -13.42 -13.40
C ILE A 46 -16.06 -12.35 -12.64
N LEU A 47 -16.63 -11.80 -11.56
CA LEU A 47 -15.99 -10.72 -10.79
C LEU A 47 -14.83 -11.19 -9.88
N SER A 48 -14.70 -12.49 -9.67
CA SER A 48 -13.58 -13.10 -8.95
C SER A 48 -12.36 -13.30 -9.82
N ASP A 49 -12.52 -13.45 -11.14
CA ASP A 49 -11.38 -13.36 -12.06
C ASP A 49 -10.81 -11.94 -12.01
N GLU A 50 -9.61 -11.80 -11.46
CA GLU A 50 -8.94 -10.51 -11.24
C GLU A 50 -8.40 -9.87 -12.53
N ASN A 51 -8.43 -10.60 -13.66
CA ASN A 51 -7.84 -10.19 -14.94
C ASN A 51 -8.84 -10.01 -16.08
N ASN A 52 -10.14 -10.15 -15.81
CA ASN A 52 -11.20 -9.92 -16.79
C ASN A 52 -11.26 -8.46 -17.30
N ASP A 53 -12.13 -8.21 -18.28
CA ASP A 53 -12.24 -6.88 -18.91
C ASP A 53 -12.83 -5.82 -17.97
N VAL A 54 -13.61 -6.20 -16.95
CA VAL A 54 -14.14 -5.29 -15.93
C VAL A 54 -12.98 -4.62 -15.18
N TRP A 55 -12.07 -5.42 -14.62
CA TRP A 55 -10.93 -4.89 -13.87
C TRP A 55 -9.94 -4.19 -14.77
N ARG A 56 -9.71 -4.71 -15.98
CA ARG A 56 -8.89 -4.06 -17.01
C ARG A 56 -9.38 -2.64 -17.28
N PHE A 57 -10.67 -2.47 -17.58
CA PHE A 57 -11.27 -1.17 -17.86
C PHE A 57 -11.14 -0.20 -16.67
N HIS A 58 -11.40 -0.67 -15.45
CA HIS A 58 -11.21 0.15 -14.25
C HIS A 58 -9.75 0.56 -14.03
N CYS A 59 -8.79 -0.32 -14.33
CA CYS A 59 -7.37 0.00 -14.29
C CYS A 59 -7.02 1.12 -15.26
N TYR A 60 -7.34 0.98 -16.55
CA TYR A 60 -7.01 1.99 -17.57
C TYR A 60 -7.71 3.33 -17.32
N LYS A 61 -8.89 3.33 -16.69
CA LYS A 61 -9.60 4.56 -16.33
C LYS A 61 -8.99 5.31 -15.14
N LYS A 62 -8.24 4.63 -14.27
CA LYS A 62 -7.78 5.18 -12.99
C LYS A 62 -6.27 5.33 -12.87
N LEU A 63 -5.51 4.42 -13.47
CA LEU A 63 -4.06 4.43 -13.45
C LEU A 63 -3.54 5.16 -14.68
N ALA A 64 -2.44 5.87 -14.50
CA ALA A 64 -1.75 6.51 -15.61
C ALA A 64 -1.09 5.47 -16.52
N GLU A 65 -1.03 5.75 -17.83
CA GLU A 65 -0.58 4.81 -18.85
C GLU A 65 0.88 4.37 -18.63
N GLU A 66 1.74 5.30 -18.18
CA GLU A 66 3.14 5.05 -17.87
C GLU A 66 3.31 4.04 -16.72
N VAL A 67 2.40 4.04 -15.73
CA VAL A 67 2.46 3.08 -14.62
C VAL A 67 2.18 1.68 -15.11
N MET A 68 1.20 1.54 -16.01
CA MET A 68 0.81 0.24 -16.57
C MET A 68 1.92 -0.40 -17.41
N LYS A 69 2.84 0.41 -17.94
CA LYS A 69 4.02 -0.03 -18.72
C LYS A 69 5.30 -0.17 -17.89
N SER A 70 5.28 0.28 -16.64
CA SER A 70 6.45 0.28 -15.76
C SER A 70 6.56 -0.98 -14.90
N ASP A 71 7.77 -1.25 -14.39
CA ASP A 71 8.02 -2.34 -13.45
C ASP A 71 7.52 -2.08 -12.02
N LEU A 72 6.97 -0.88 -11.75
CA LEU A 72 6.52 -0.49 -10.42
C LEU A 72 5.50 -1.49 -9.84
N LEU A 73 4.58 -1.97 -10.68
CA LEU A 73 3.48 -2.85 -10.26
C LEU A 73 3.75 -4.34 -10.51
N THR A 74 5.02 -4.74 -10.73
CA THR A 74 5.38 -6.15 -10.99
C THR A 74 4.99 -7.10 -9.85
N SER A 75 4.97 -6.63 -8.60
CA SER A 75 4.54 -7.44 -7.43
C SER A 75 3.02 -7.66 -7.35
N VAL A 76 2.23 -6.93 -8.15
CA VAL A 76 0.76 -7.03 -8.20
C VAL A 76 0.30 -7.25 -9.64
N PRO A 77 0.36 -8.51 -10.14
CA PRO A 77 0.25 -8.78 -11.57
C PRO A 77 -1.16 -8.56 -12.13
N SER A 78 -2.20 -8.74 -11.30
CA SER A 78 -3.59 -8.67 -11.77
C SER A 78 -4.14 -7.24 -11.88
N TYR A 79 -5.08 -6.98 -12.79
CA TYR A 79 -5.72 -5.65 -12.88
C TYR A 79 -6.40 -5.27 -11.55
N LYS A 80 -7.14 -6.20 -10.94
CA LYS A 80 -7.79 -5.95 -9.64
C LYS A 80 -6.77 -5.59 -8.54
N SER A 81 -5.62 -6.29 -8.48
CA SER A 81 -4.58 -6.00 -7.49
C SER A 81 -3.85 -4.68 -7.76
N LYS A 82 -3.58 -4.31 -9.02
CA LYS A 82 -3.07 -2.98 -9.41
C LYS A 82 -4.01 -1.86 -8.98
N LEU A 83 -5.30 -2.03 -9.21
CA LEU A 83 -6.32 -1.08 -8.78
C LEU A 83 -6.38 -0.98 -7.25
N ARG A 84 -6.33 -2.13 -6.55
CA ARG A 84 -6.24 -2.18 -5.09
C ARG A 84 -5.01 -1.41 -4.58
N ALA A 85 -3.85 -1.61 -5.21
CA ALA A 85 -2.62 -0.90 -4.87
C ALA A 85 -2.79 0.62 -4.99
N PHE A 86 -3.38 1.10 -6.10
CA PHE A 86 -3.63 2.52 -6.34
C PHE A 86 -4.49 3.17 -5.24
N PHE A 87 -5.54 2.48 -4.79
CA PHE A 87 -6.40 3.00 -3.72
C PHE A 87 -5.70 3.06 -2.36
N HIS A 88 -4.67 2.25 -2.12
CA HIS A 88 -3.90 2.22 -0.86
C HIS A 88 -2.59 3.01 -0.92
N ALA A 89 -2.27 3.62 -2.07
CA ALA A 89 -1.06 4.43 -2.24
C ALA A 89 -1.05 5.70 -1.37
N TRP A 90 0.01 6.50 -1.48
CA TRP A 90 0.20 7.75 -0.75
C TRP A 90 -0.98 8.73 -0.88
N SER A 91 -1.31 9.42 0.21
CA SER A 91 -2.40 10.39 0.26
C SER A 91 -1.91 11.79 -0.12
N PRO A 92 -2.43 12.42 -1.19
CA PRO A 92 -2.13 13.82 -1.49
C PRO A 92 -2.80 14.81 -0.53
N ARG A 93 -3.64 14.31 0.39
CA ARG A 93 -4.37 15.13 1.38
C ARG A 93 -3.84 14.93 2.80
N ASP A 94 -2.90 14.02 2.99
CA ASP A 94 -2.36 13.65 4.30
C ASP A 94 -0.84 13.48 4.21
N CYS A 95 -0.19 14.59 3.82
CA CYS A 95 1.24 14.74 3.65
C CYS A 95 1.68 16.14 4.10
N SER A 96 2.97 16.30 4.38
CA SER A 96 3.58 17.63 4.55
C SER A 96 3.28 18.53 3.36
N ARG A 97 3.19 19.84 3.60
CA ARG A 97 3.10 20.87 2.55
C ARG A 97 4.29 20.88 1.57
N ASN A 98 5.41 20.28 1.98
CA ASN A 98 6.61 20.17 1.14
C ASN A 98 6.65 18.88 0.29
N ILE A 99 5.59 18.05 0.38
CA ILE A 99 5.45 16.82 -0.39
C ILE A 99 4.24 16.95 -1.31
N TYR A 100 4.38 16.46 -2.54
CA TYR A 100 3.24 16.21 -3.43
C TYR A 100 3.30 14.79 -3.98
N ILE A 101 2.15 14.27 -4.42
CA ILE A 101 2.08 12.96 -5.07
C ILE A 101 2.16 13.18 -6.58
N LYS A 102 3.07 12.48 -7.25
CA LYS A 102 3.25 12.55 -8.71
C LYS A 102 1.98 12.10 -9.44
N PRO A 103 1.78 12.50 -10.71
CA PRO A 103 0.60 12.11 -11.50
C PRO A 103 0.35 10.60 -11.56
N ASN A 104 1.42 9.79 -11.46
CA ASN A 104 1.34 8.33 -11.39
C ASN A 104 0.51 7.81 -10.19
N GLY A 105 0.34 8.62 -9.14
CA GLY A 105 -0.47 8.32 -7.95
C GLY A 105 0.16 7.37 -6.93
N PHE A 106 1.37 6.86 -7.19
CA PHE A 106 2.09 5.91 -6.34
C PHE A 106 3.35 6.49 -5.70
N THR A 107 3.91 7.53 -6.31
CA THR A 107 5.19 8.11 -5.91
C THR A 107 4.97 9.46 -5.27
N LEU A 108 5.44 9.64 -4.04
CA LEU A 108 5.58 10.97 -3.46
C LEU A 108 6.88 11.59 -3.92
N HIS A 109 6.90 12.91 -4.05
CA HIS A 109 8.08 13.72 -4.30
C HIS A 109 8.20 14.77 -3.19
N ARG A 110 9.40 14.88 -2.60
CA ARG A 110 9.70 15.92 -1.59
C ARG A 110 10.45 17.09 -2.23
N ASN A 111 9.90 18.29 -2.11
CA ASN A 111 10.54 19.53 -2.57
C ASN A 111 11.87 19.78 -1.83
N PRO A 112 12.85 20.45 -2.46
CA PRO A 112 14.17 20.68 -1.88
C PRO A 112 14.15 21.80 -0.82
N VAL A 113 13.53 21.53 0.33
CA VAL A 113 13.42 22.46 1.46
C VAL A 113 14.48 22.12 2.50
N ALA A 114 15.31 23.10 2.85
CA ALA A 114 16.34 22.96 3.87
C ALA A 114 15.73 22.95 5.28
N GLN A 115 16.43 22.32 6.23
CA GLN A 115 16.07 22.28 7.66
C GLN A 115 14.63 21.83 7.91
N SER A 116 14.15 20.82 7.19
CA SER A 116 12.80 20.27 7.31
C SER A 116 12.83 18.76 7.16
N THR A 117 12.13 18.05 8.05
CA THR A 117 11.73 16.66 7.83
C THR A 117 10.25 16.64 7.46
N ASP A 118 9.92 15.89 6.42
CA ASP A 118 8.58 15.87 5.84
C ASP A 118 8.10 14.44 5.67
N ALA A 119 6.84 14.17 6.02
CA ALA A 119 6.25 12.84 5.99
C ALA A 119 4.94 12.80 5.19
N CYS A 120 4.57 11.59 4.79
CA CYS A 120 3.33 11.31 4.08
C CYS A 120 2.72 10.00 4.58
N ARG A 121 1.40 10.01 4.81
CA ARG A 121 0.59 8.83 5.10
C ARG A 121 -0.06 8.28 3.83
N ALA A 122 -0.30 6.97 3.82
CA ALA A 122 -1.15 6.34 2.81
C ALA A 122 -2.62 6.77 2.92
N LYS A 123 -3.38 6.61 1.83
CA LYS A 123 -4.82 6.91 1.75
C LYS A 123 -5.64 6.10 2.77
N PHE A 124 -5.22 4.87 3.05
CA PHE A 124 -5.90 3.96 3.97
C PHE A 124 -5.01 3.57 5.14
N GLY A 125 -5.62 3.56 6.32
CA GLY A 125 -5.04 2.98 7.52
C GLY A 125 -5.80 1.72 7.93
N PHE A 126 -5.07 0.83 8.59
CA PHE A 126 -5.50 -0.52 8.93
C PHE A 126 -5.71 -0.65 10.43
N TYR A 127 -6.67 -1.48 10.84
CA TYR A 127 -7.01 -1.69 12.25
C TYR A 127 -7.36 -3.16 12.58
N ARG A 128 -7.37 -4.04 11.58
CA ARG A 128 -7.68 -5.48 11.66
C ARG A 128 -6.97 -6.20 10.53
N GLY A 129 -6.70 -7.50 10.72
CA GLY A 129 -6.05 -8.33 9.72
C GLY A 129 -4.57 -8.01 9.54
N ARG A 130 -3.98 -8.65 8.52
CA ARG A 130 -2.57 -8.53 8.17
C ARG A 130 -2.44 -7.85 6.81
N HIS A 131 -1.47 -6.96 6.71
CA HIS A 131 -1.30 -6.06 5.57
C HIS A 131 0.16 -5.95 5.18
N ALA A 132 0.44 -6.05 3.89
CA ALA A 132 1.77 -5.89 3.33
C ALA A 132 1.79 -4.84 2.21
N TRP A 133 2.86 -4.04 2.19
CA TRP A 133 3.16 -3.10 1.12
C TRP A 133 4.66 -3.00 0.89
N GLU A 134 5.06 -2.68 -0.33
CA GLU A 134 6.44 -2.36 -0.67
C GLU A 134 6.67 -0.86 -0.64
N VAL A 135 7.85 -0.45 -0.19
CA VAL A 135 8.38 0.91 -0.27
C VAL A 135 9.65 0.87 -1.11
N ILE A 136 9.71 1.72 -2.12
CA ILE A 136 10.87 1.89 -3.01
C ILE A 136 11.32 3.33 -2.89
N TRP A 137 12.58 3.53 -2.51
CA TRP A 137 13.17 4.84 -2.31
C TRP A 137 14.17 5.12 -3.43
N GLU A 138 13.88 6.14 -4.22
CA GLU A 138 14.71 6.58 -5.32
C GLU A 138 15.59 7.76 -4.91
N GLY A 139 16.83 7.72 -5.39
CA GLY A 139 17.87 8.69 -5.05
C GLY A 139 18.43 8.55 -3.63
N PRO A 140 19.22 9.52 -3.17
CA PRO A 140 19.85 9.48 -1.87
C PRO A 140 18.85 9.58 -0.72
N LEU A 141 19.08 8.79 0.34
CA LEU A 141 18.29 8.86 1.58
C LEU A 141 18.50 10.19 2.34
N GLY A 142 19.66 10.81 2.19
CA GLY A 142 20.09 11.94 3.02
C GLY A 142 20.58 11.49 4.40
N THR A 143 20.45 12.35 5.40
CA THR A 143 20.89 12.06 6.77
C THR A 143 19.87 11.24 7.56
N VAL A 144 18.60 11.27 7.18
CA VAL A 144 17.51 10.54 7.84
C VAL A 144 16.44 10.14 6.82
N ALA A 145 16.10 8.85 6.79
CA ALA A 145 15.06 8.31 5.92
C ALA A 145 14.35 7.18 6.66
N VAL A 146 13.09 7.41 7.06
CA VAL A 146 12.39 6.51 7.97
C VAL A 146 11.17 5.92 7.29
N VAL A 147 11.02 4.60 7.35
CA VAL A 147 9.87 3.84 6.87
C VAL A 147 9.13 3.22 8.05
N GLY A 148 7.81 3.29 8.09
CA GLY A 148 7.04 2.61 9.11
C GLY A 148 5.55 2.92 9.07
N ILE A 149 4.99 3.17 10.25
CA ILE A 149 3.56 3.41 10.44
C ILE A 149 3.32 4.55 11.42
N SER A 150 2.17 5.18 11.32
CA SER A 150 1.73 6.20 12.27
C SER A 150 0.23 6.16 12.52
N THR A 151 -0.22 6.73 13.63
CA THR A 151 -1.62 7.08 13.82
C THR A 151 -1.96 8.32 12.99
N ARG A 152 -3.24 8.71 12.98
CA ARG A 152 -3.66 9.96 12.32
C ARG A 152 -3.15 11.22 13.03
N ASP A 153 -2.81 11.11 14.31
CA ASP A 153 -2.42 12.24 15.15
C ASP A 153 -0.93 12.55 15.06
N ALA A 154 -0.12 11.63 14.51
CA ALA A 154 1.30 11.85 14.33
C ALA A 154 1.57 13.06 13.41
N PRO A 155 2.55 13.93 13.75
CA PRO A 155 2.92 15.07 12.93
C PRO A 155 3.55 14.63 11.61
N LEU A 156 3.27 15.38 10.55
CA LEU A 156 3.82 15.11 9.20
C LEU A 156 4.92 16.06 8.77
N GLN A 157 5.29 17.02 9.61
CA GLN A 157 6.38 17.96 9.34
C GLN A 157 7.02 18.39 10.66
N CYS A 158 8.34 18.55 10.66
CA CYS A 158 9.05 19.23 11.74
C CYS A 158 10.28 19.98 11.20
N GLN A 159 10.80 20.92 12.00
CA GLN A 159 12.02 21.66 11.68
C GLN A 159 13.26 20.82 12.01
N GLY A 160 14.28 20.94 11.17
CA GLY A 160 15.55 20.21 11.27
C GLY A 160 15.55 18.90 10.48
N TYR A 161 16.68 18.20 10.52
CA TYR A 161 16.85 16.88 9.89
C TYR A 161 16.83 15.80 10.97
N VAL A 162 15.63 15.34 11.32
CA VAL A 162 15.42 14.40 12.42
C VAL A 162 14.56 13.22 12.00
N GLY A 163 14.64 12.12 12.74
CA GLY A 163 13.74 10.96 12.61
C GLY A 163 12.34 11.30 13.11
N LEU A 164 11.52 11.91 12.24
CA LEU A 164 10.16 12.33 12.58
C LEU A 164 9.27 11.14 12.93
N LEU A 165 9.31 10.08 12.11
CA LEU A 165 8.64 8.82 12.45
C LEU A 165 9.37 8.15 13.61
N GLY A 166 8.65 7.95 14.72
CA GLY A 166 9.20 7.45 15.97
C GLY A 166 9.61 8.53 16.96
N SER A 167 9.48 9.82 16.61
CA SER A 167 9.79 10.94 17.53
C SER A 167 8.80 11.06 18.70
N ASP A 168 7.65 10.41 18.60
CA ASP A 168 6.59 10.39 19.62
C ASP A 168 5.96 9.00 19.76
N GLU A 169 4.96 8.89 20.63
CA GLU A 169 4.16 7.68 20.84
C GLU A 169 3.14 7.38 19.72
N GLN A 170 3.02 8.26 18.73
CA GLN A 170 2.04 8.18 17.66
C GLN A 170 2.61 7.54 16.39
N SER A 171 3.91 7.21 16.38
CA SER A 171 4.59 6.66 15.20
C SER A 171 5.68 5.64 15.55
N TRP A 172 5.93 4.72 14.62
CA TRP A 172 6.95 3.67 14.71
C TRP A 172 7.70 3.62 13.38
N GLY A 173 9.03 3.66 13.41
CA GLY A 173 9.82 3.81 12.20
C GLY A 173 11.15 3.07 12.23
N TRP A 174 11.57 2.57 11.09
CA TRP A 174 12.92 2.07 10.84
C TRP A 174 13.69 3.09 10.00
N ASN A 175 14.77 3.65 10.57
CA ASN A 175 15.67 4.55 9.86
C ASN A 175 16.65 3.76 8.99
N LEU A 176 16.54 3.93 7.68
CA LEU A 176 17.29 3.17 6.69
C LEU A 176 18.75 3.64 6.54
N VAL A 177 19.09 4.80 7.11
CA VAL A 177 20.45 5.37 7.01
C VAL A 177 21.42 4.69 7.97
N ASP A 178 20.98 4.46 9.21
CA ASP A 178 21.79 3.97 10.32
C ASP A 178 21.27 2.66 10.92
N ASN A 179 20.19 2.10 10.33
CA ASN A 179 19.58 0.83 10.75
C ASN A 179 19.06 0.84 12.19
N HIS A 180 18.51 1.97 12.66
CA HIS A 180 17.88 2.06 13.97
C HIS A 180 16.35 2.02 13.90
N LEU A 181 15.75 1.35 14.87
CA LEU A 181 14.32 1.46 15.14
C LEU A 181 14.05 2.67 16.05
N LEU A 182 13.01 3.43 15.71
CA LEU A 182 12.62 4.67 16.37
C LEU A 182 11.18 4.57 16.88
N HIS A 183 10.98 4.88 18.15
CA HIS A 183 9.66 5.03 18.76
C HIS A 183 9.76 5.83 20.08
N ASN A 184 8.76 6.64 20.38
CA ASN A 184 8.64 7.41 21.62
C ASN A 184 9.86 8.33 21.89
N GLY A 185 10.41 8.92 20.82
CA GLY A 185 11.57 9.81 20.90
C GLY A 185 12.90 9.09 21.20
N GLN A 186 12.92 7.76 21.15
CA GLN A 186 14.06 6.95 21.52
C GLN A 186 14.45 5.95 20.44
N ILE A 187 15.74 5.62 20.40
CA ILE A 187 16.29 4.50 19.63
C ILE A 187 15.96 3.20 20.37
N GLN A 188 15.20 2.32 19.73
CA GLN A 188 14.77 1.04 20.29
C GLN A 188 15.81 -0.07 20.10
N GLY A 189 16.76 0.13 19.19
CA GLY A 189 17.84 -0.82 18.90
C GLY A 189 18.19 -0.85 17.42
N HIS A 190 19.23 -1.62 17.08
CA HIS A 190 19.63 -1.88 15.70
C HIS A 190 18.69 -2.90 15.05
N TYR A 191 18.38 -2.69 13.76
CA TYR A 191 17.53 -3.57 12.98
C TYR A 191 17.94 -3.57 11.50
N PRO A 192 18.00 -4.74 10.85
CA PRO A 192 17.80 -6.08 11.41
C PRO A 192 18.88 -6.50 12.43
N LEU A 193 18.57 -7.53 13.21
CA LEU A 193 19.49 -8.18 14.16
C LEU A 193 20.46 -9.12 13.42
N LEU A 194 21.11 -8.59 12.37
CA LEU A 194 22.09 -9.29 11.55
C LEU A 194 23.47 -8.67 11.77
N ASN A 195 24.50 -9.50 11.81
CA ASN A 195 25.89 -9.03 11.78
C ASN A 195 26.16 -8.37 10.42
N ASN A 196 26.70 -7.15 10.43
CA ASN A 196 27.00 -6.37 9.22
C ASN A 196 25.80 -6.19 8.28
N CYS A 197 24.65 -5.78 8.82
CA CYS A 197 23.46 -5.53 8.00
C CYS A 197 23.78 -4.60 6.81
N PRO A 198 23.49 -5.01 5.56
CA PRO A 198 23.70 -4.15 4.41
C PRO A 198 22.87 -2.86 4.56
N LYS A 199 23.45 -1.73 4.17
CA LYS A 199 22.70 -0.46 4.06
C LYS A 199 21.66 -0.55 2.95
N TYR A 200 20.68 0.34 3.00
CA TYR A 200 19.70 0.46 1.92
C TYR A 200 20.39 0.71 0.58
N GLN A 201 19.93 0.02 -0.47
CA GLN A 201 20.37 0.25 -1.85
C GLN A 201 19.26 0.98 -2.62
N VAL A 202 19.63 2.05 -3.33
CA VAL A 202 18.67 2.86 -4.10
C VAL A 202 17.86 1.97 -5.05
N GLY A 203 16.54 2.15 -5.05
CA GLY A 203 15.61 1.40 -5.89
C GLY A 203 15.26 0.00 -5.37
N GLU A 204 15.84 -0.45 -4.25
CA GLU A 204 15.43 -1.73 -3.68
C GLU A 204 14.05 -1.66 -3.02
N ARG A 205 13.38 -2.82 -3.00
CA ARG A 205 12.05 -2.99 -2.41
C ARG A 205 12.17 -3.45 -0.97
N ILE A 206 11.72 -2.61 -0.04
CA ILE A 206 11.47 -3.02 1.34
C ILE A 206 9.98 -3.37 1.45
N ARG A 207 9.68 -4.61 1.82
CA ARG A 207 8.31 -4.96 2.19
C ARG A 207 8.10 -4.67 3.67
N VAL A 208 6.99 -4.03 3.98
CA VAL A 208 6.53 -3.76 5.35
C VAL A 208 5.33 -4.64 5.61
N ILE A 209 5.30 -5.31 6.76
CA ILE A 209 4.22 -6.20 7.18
C ILE A 209 3.66 -5.71 8.51
N LEU A 210 2.42 -5.24 8.48
CA LEU A 210 1.64 -4.87 9.66
C LEU A 210 0.67 -6.00 10.00
N ASP A 211 0.82 -6.55 11.20
CA ASP A 211 -0.11 -7.51 11.78
C ASP A 211 -0.93 -6.82 12.88
N CYS A 212 -2.19 -6.49 12.56
CA CYS A 212 -3.07 -5.82 13.52
C CYS A 212 -3.58 -6.77 14.62
N GLU A 213 -3.53 -8.09 14.40
CA GLU A 213 -4.03 -9.10 15.32
C GLU A 213 -2.98 -9.42 16.38
N ASN A 214 -1.75 -9.71 15.94
CA ASN A 214 -0.59 -9.93 16.81
C ASN A 214 0.07 -8.63 17.28
N ARG A 215 -0.35 -7.48 16.72
CA ARG A 215 0.13 -6.14 17.08
C ARG A 215 1.63 -5.99 16.84
N THR A 216 2.08 -6.38 15.66
CA THR A 216 3.48 -6.33 15.26
C THR A 216 3.71 -5.58 13.94
N LEU A 217 4.90 -4.99 13.81
CA LEU A 217 5.42 -4.46 12.56
C LEU A 217 6.74 -5.19 12.25
N SER A 218 6.86 -5.70 11.03
CA SER A 218 8.04 -6.41 10.54
C SER A 218 8.40 -5.93 9.14
N PHE A 219 9.61 -6.25 8.70
CA PHE A 219 10.10 -5.90 7.37
C PHE A 219 10.68 -7.13 6.67
N GLU A 220 10.64 -7.11 5.35
CA GLU A 220 11.35 -8.05 4.49
C GLU A 220 12.17 -7.28 3.46
N ARG A 221 13.31 -7.84 3.10
CA ARG A 221 14.19 -7.30 2.05
C ARG A 221 14.65 -8.46 1.18
N SER A 222 14.56 -8.31 -0.14
CA SER A 222 14.94 -9.37 -1.08
C SER A 222 14.28 -10.73 -0.78
N TYR A 223 13.01 -10.71 -0.35
CA TYR A 223 12.24 -11.88 0.08
C TYR A 223 12.74 -12.57 1.37
N GLU A 224 13.66 -11.95 2.10
CA GLU A 224 14.12 -12.44 3.41
C GLU A 224 13.43 -11.69 4.54
N PHE A 225 12.89 -12.44 5.50
CA PHE A 225 12.26 -11.89 6.69
C PHE A 225 13.32 -11.37 7.68
N LEU A 226 13.22 -10.09 8.03
CA LEU A 226 14.22 -9.39 8.85
C LEU A 226 13.94 -9.45 10.36
N GLY A 227 12.90 -10.18 10.77
CA GLY A 227 12.45 -10.23 12.16
C GLY A 227 11.37 -9.20 12.48
N VAL A 228 10.77 -9.34 13.67
CA VAL A 228 9.78 -8.38 14.17
C VAL A 228 10.50 -7.14 14.69
N ALA A 229 10.20 -5.98 14.10
CA ALA A 229 10.78 -4.70 14.51
C ALA A 229 10.05 -4.11 15.73
N PHE A 230 8.72 -4.11 15.71
CA PHE A 230 7.92 -3.55 16.80
C PHE A 230 6.86 -4.55 17.27
N ARG A 231 6.62 -4.57 18.59
CA ARG A 231 5.60 -5.37 19.24
C ARG A 231 4.72 -4.49 20.11
N GLY A 232 3.52 -4.97 20.42
CA GLY A 232 2.60 -4.25 21.30
C GLY A 232 2.01 -3.00 20.66
N LEU A 233 1.91 -2.97 19.32
CA LEU A 233 1.26 -1.88 18.60
C LEU A 233 -0.15 -1.64 19.15
N PRO A 234 -0.61 -0.38 19.19
CA PRO A 234 -1.89 -0.06 19.80
C PRO A 234 -3.05 -0.51 18.92
N ARG A 235 -4.20 -0.82 19.52
CA ARG A 235 -5.44 -1.22 18.82
C ARG A 235 -6.18 -0.01 18.24
N ARG A 236 -5.51 0.73 17.37
CA ARG A 236 -6.04 1.89 16.66
C ARG A 236 -5.69 1.77 15.18
N ARG A 237 -6.27 2.66 14.37
CA ARG A 237 -5.99 2.69 12.94
C ARG A 237 -4.58 3.20 12.69
N LEU A 238 -3.77 2.40 12.02
CA LEU A 238 -2.36 2.67 11.70
C LEU A 238 -2.20 2.81 10.19
N TYR A 239 -1.49 3.85 9.78
CA TYR A 239 -1.30 4.23 8.39
C TYR A 239 0.14 3.93 7.99
N PRO A 240 0.38 3.26 6.85
CA PRO A 240 1.69 3.27 6.19
C PRO A 240 2.19 4.71 6.08
N THR A 241 3.43 4.93 6.51
CA THR A 241 4.00 6.28 6.58
C THR A 241 5.50 6.24 6.29
N VAL A 242 6.02 7.27 5.63
CA VAL A 242 7.46 7.53 5.50
C VAL A 242 7.78 8.97 5.87
N SER A 243 8.99 9.23 6.36
CA SER A 243 9.52 10.60 6.53
C SER A 243 10.91 10.75 5.91
N ALA A 244 11.12 11.85 5.19
CA ALA A 244 12.31 12.13 4.40
C ALA A 244 12.87 13.53 4.67
N VAL A 245 14.18 13.67 4.52
CA VAL A 245 14.90 14.96 4.63
C VAL A 245 15.60 15.39 3.34
N TYR A 246 15.86 14.44 2.44
CA TYR A 246 16.59 14.72 1.20
C TYR A 246 15.71 15.48 0.19
N GLY A 247 16.26 16.49 -0.46
CA GLY A 247 15.56 17.26 -1.48
C GLY A 247 15.43 16.48 -2.78
N ASN A 248 14.30 16.61 -3.48
CA ASN A 248 13.99 15.92 -4.73
C ASN A 248 13.95 14.39 -4.62
N THR A 249 13.86 13.83 -3.41
CA THR A 249 13.71 12.39 -3.25
C THR A 249 12.32 11.94 -3.64
N GLU A 250 12.24 10.74 -4.20
CA GLU A 250 11.00 10.11 -4.62
C GLU A 250 10.83 8.79 -3.90
N VAL A 251 9.64 8.57 -3.34
CA VAL A 251 9.34 7.34 -2.61
C VAL A 251 8.04 6.74 -3.13
N SER A 252 8.10 5.54 -3.67
CA SER A 252 6.94 4.82 -4.20
C SER A 252 6.42 3.81 -3.18
N MET A 253 5.10 3.62 -3.14
CA MET A 253 4.46 2.60 -2.32
C MET A 253 3.55 1.72 -3.15
N VAL A 254 3.67 0.40 -3.01
CA VAL A 254 2.81 -0.58 -3.68
C VAL A 254 2.18 -1.50 -2.64
N TYR A 255 0.87 -1.36 -2.43
CA TYR A 255 0.16 -2.24 -1.51
C TYR A 255 -0.11 -3.61 -2.14
N LEU A 256 0.33 -4.66 -1.45
CA LEU A 256 0.29 -6.04 -1.94
C LEU A 256 -1.02 -6.74 -1.57
N GLY A 257 -1.58 -6.42 -0.40
CA GLY A 257 -2.70 -7.16 0.19
C GLY A 257 -2.28 -7.81 1.51
N PRO A 258 -2.99 -8.86 1.94
CA PRO A 258 -2.50 -9.75 2.99
C PRO A 258 -1.14 -10.34 2.61
N PRO A 259 -0.18 -10.45 3.56
CA PRO A 259 1.07 -11.16 3.31
C PRO A 259 0.76 -12.64 2.98
N VAL A 260 1.51 -13.21 2.05
CA VAL A 260 1.52 -14.65 1.80
C VAL A 260 2.52 -15.21 2.81
N ASP A 261 2.05 -15.87 3.86
CA ASP A 261 2.96 -16.60 4.74
C ASP A 261 3.61 -17.73 3.94
N GLY A 262 4.92 -17.92 4.13
CA GLY A 262 5.62 -19.14 3.69
C GLY A 262 5.19 -20.34 4.51
#